data_AF-A0A6A6N6Q8-F1
#
_entry.id   AF-A0A6A6N6Q8-F1
#
_cell.length_a   1.000
_cell.length_b   1.000
_cell.length_c   1.000
_cell.angle_alpha   90.00
_cell.angle_beta   90.00
_cell.angle_gamma   90.00
#
_symmetry.space_group_name_H-M   'P 1'
#
loop_
_entity.id
_entity.type
_entity.pdbx_description
1 polymer ?
#
loop_
_entity_poly.entity_id
_entity_poly.type
_entity_poly.pdbx_seq_one_letter_code
_entity_poly.pdbx_strand_id
1 'polypeptide(L)'
;MHWVFQQSLSPDGAPTSPSTTSSSNNDYTQPYQSDSSSSGESRPFKTSYTDHPSPALSSSCSSSSTVGGSFALQGNSNSRLFHLLIACAEAVEERNFNLAEAIVKEIRSLANSQAGVICKIAMLFAEALVYKIWGIGHQFNQSYSILLENQFCEFPFVRFAHFTANQAILEAFAGKTRVHIIDFSINHGLQWPALMQAFALRVGWNLGQLAETIGVQFEYTGFTAESLDDLDAIMLQVNPIEFESVAVNSIFELHKLLGRPGAIDKVLSMVKQMKPEIFTIAEQEADTNDPIFLDRFTKSLHYYLAMFESLEVSAITQDKLESEIYLGMQIFNTVACEGFNRIERYEKLTRWRTRLGSAGFVPIDLGSNGLKQAGLLLSLIAGNEGYTLEEDNGCLMLGCHTVPLIATSAWRLGN
;
A
#
# COMPACT_ATOMS: atom_id res chain seq x y z
N MET A 1 23.10 12.62 -13.32
CA MET A 1 21.63 12.75 -13.11
C MET A 1 21.41 12.58 -11.62
N HIS A 2 20.84 13.54 -10.90
CA HIS A 2 20.87 13.52 -9.43
C HIS A 2 19.54 12.99 -8.88
N TRP A 3 19.51 11.72 -8.46
CA TRP A 3 18.31 11.05 -7.98
C TRP A 3 18.23 11.13 -6.46
N VAL A 4 17.04 11.17 -5.85
CA VAL A 4 16.89 11.23 -4.39
C VAL A 4 15.66 10.44 -3.96
N PHE A 5 15.85 9.18 -3.57
CA PHE A 5 14.74 8.31 -3.18
C PHE A 5 14.60 8.20 -1.65
N GLN A 6 13.37 8.14 -1.12
CA GLN A 6 13.09 8.22 0.32
C GLN A 6 12.57 6.90 0.93
N GLN A 7 13.20 6.39 2.00
CA GLN A 7 12.78 5.17 2.74
C GLN A 7 12.22 5.43 4.14
N SER A 8 10.98 4.99 4.40
CA SER A 8 10.42 4.89 5.75
C SER A 8 10.85 3.59 6.43
N LEU A 9 11.45 3.68 7.63
CA LEU A 9 11.57 2.58 8.59
C LEU A 9 11.45 3.13 10.02
N SER A 10 10.85 2.31 10.89
CA SER A 10 10.53 2.60 12.30
C SER A 10 11.77 2.69 13.22
N PRO A 11 11.66 3.32 14.40
CA PRO A 11 12.79 3.74 15.23
C PRO A 11 13.32 2.56 16.05
N ASP A 12 14.36 1.88 15.55
CA ASP A 12 15.49 1.38 16.36
C ASP A 12 16.44 0.53 15.49
N GLY A 13 17.71 0.97 15.37
CA GLY A 13 18.83 0.09 15.01
C GLY A 13 19.69 0.56 13.84
N ALA A 14 20.82 1.19 14.17
CA ALA A 14 21.78 1.85 13.28
C ALA A 14 22.47 0.96 12.21
N PRO A 15 22.95 1.56 11.10
CA PRO A 15 23.76 0.87 10.10
C PRO A 15 25.19 0.63 10.60
N THR A 16 25.67 -0.60 10.52
CA THR A 16 27.10 -0.92 10.67
C THR A 16 27.79 -0.85 9.30
N SER A 17 28.54 0.22 9.07
CA SER A 17 29.54 0.27 8.00
C SER A 17 30.87 -0.32 8.51
N PRO A 18 31.61 -1.13 7.72
CA PRO A 18 32.95 -1.51 8.08
C PRO A 18 33.93 -0.42 7.63
N SER A 19 34.57 0.26 8.58
CA SER A 19 35.82 0.97 8.33
C SER A 19 36.83 0.61 9.42
N THR A 20 37.80 -0.20 9.03
CA THR A 20 39.04 -0.46 9.76
C THR A 20 39.83 0.83 9.97
N THR A 21 40.10 1.19 11.22
CA THR A 21 41.44 1.59 11.69
C THR A 21 41.47 1.61 13.22
N SER A 22 42.51 0.98 13.76
CA SER A 22 42.87 0.82 15.16
C SER A 22 43.27 2.12 15.85
N SER A 23 42.88 2.31 17.11
CA SER A 23 43.82 2.44 18.25
C SER A 23 43.10 2.63 19.58
N SER A 24 43.76 2.08 20.60
CA SER A 24 43.43 1.82 21.99
C SER A 24 43.18 3.07 22.86
N ASN A 25 42.24 2.98 23.82
CA ASN A 25 42.55 2.94 25.26
C ASN A 25 41.30 3.08 26.17
N ASN A 26 41.28 2.19 27.18
CA ASN A 26 40.74 2.24 28.55
C ASN A 26 40.27 3.63 29.08
N ASP A 27 39.28 3.80 29.97
CA ASP A 27 39.05 3.10 31.24
C ASP A 27 37.65 3.44 31.82
N TYR A 28 37.23 2.60 32.76
CA TYR A 28 36.06 2.56 33.65
C TYR A 28 35.43 3.89 34.15
N THR A 29 34.09 3.94 34.25
CA THR A 29 33.29 3.90 35.52
C THR A 29 31.80 4.28 35.31
N GLN A 30 30.91 3.54 35.98
CA GLN A 30 29.48 3.80 36.28
C GLN A 30 29.34 3.89 37.81
N PRO A 31 28.16 4.12 38.45
CA PRO A 31 26.93 4.83 38.06
C PRO A 31 26.46 5.84 39.14
N TYR A 32 25.37 6.59 38.91
CA TYR A 32 24.52 7.10 39.99
C TYR A 32 23.03 6.93 39.64
N GLN A 33 22.33 6.17 40.47
CA GLN A 33 20.86 6.09 40.57
C GLN A 33 20.33 7.21 41.48
N SER A 34 19.10 7.65 41.25
CA SER A 34 18.22 8.14 42.31
C SER A 34 16.75 7.93 41.95
N ASP A 35 16.08 7.16 42.81
CA ASP A 35 14.64 6.90 42.85
C ASP A 35 13.81 8.14 43.21
N SER A 36 12.53 8.16 42.82
CA SER A 36 11.43 8.41 43.77
C SER A 36 10.06 8.14 43.14
N SER A 37 9.27 7.40 43.90
CA SER A 37 7.91 6.97 43.66
C SER A 37 6.88 8.01 44.13
N SER A 38 5.72 8.05 43.48
CA SER A 38 4.47 8.45 44.14
C SER A 38 3.29 7.65 43.60
N SER A 39 2.59 7.02 44.53
CA SER A 39 1.47 6.10 44.36
C SER A 39 0.13 6.85 44.38
N GLY A 40 -0.73 6.59 43.40
CA GLY A 40 -2.15 6.93 43.40
C GLY A 40 -2.96 5.69 43.07
N GLU A 41 -3.87 5.31 43.97
CA GLU A 41 -4.62 4.06 43.98
C GLU A 41 -5.64 3.95 42.83
N SER A 42 -5.60 2.83 42.10
CA SER A 42 -6.68 2.37 41.21
C SER A 42 -7.03 0.91 41.52
N ARG A 43 -8.33 0.66 41.73
CA ARG A 43 -8.94 -0.64 42.07
C ARG A 43 -8.57 -1.73 41.05
N PRO A 44 -8.34 -3.00 41.46
CA PRO A 44 -7.91 -4.03 40.53
C PRO A 44 -9.12 -4.64 39.78
N PHE A 45 -9.21 -4.39 38.48
CA PHE A 45 -9.88 -5.31 37.56
C PHE A 45 -8.95 -6.50 37.35
N LYS A 46 -9.39 -7.70 37.74
CA LYS A 46 -8.70 -8.95 37.40
C LYS A 46 -8.86 -9.20 35.91
N THR A 47 -7.82 -8.94 35.12
CA THR A 47 -7.64 -9.53 33.80
C THR A 47 -6.77 -10.77 33.96
N SER A 48 -7.35 -11.95 33.78
CA SER A 48 -6.60 -13.18 33.58
C SER A 48 -5.86 -13.10 32.25
N TYR A 49 -4.53 -13.04 32.32
CA TYR A 49 -3.61 -13.08 31.18
C TYR A 49 -3.60 -14.48 30.55
N THR A 50 -4.66 -14.91 29.85
CA THR A 50 -4.62 -16.14 29.02
C THR A 50 -5.53 -16.15 27.78
N ASP A 51 -6.40 -15.17 27.54
CA ASP A 51 -7.40 -15.27 26.45
C ASP A 51 -7.19 -14.24 25.30
N HIS A 52 -5.97 -13.79 25.03
CA HIS A 52 -5.72 -12.96 23.83
C HIS A 52 -5.51 -13.84 22.58
N PRO A 53 -6.22 -13.62 21.46
CA PRO A 53 -5.94 -14.31 20.21
C PRO A 53 -4.59 -13.83 19.70
N SER A 54 -3.65 -14.75 19.59
CA SER A 54 -2.44 -14.52 18.80
C SER A 54 -2.83 -14.45 17.32
N PRO A 55 -2.31 -13.49 16.53
CA PRO A 55 -2.56 -13.44 15.10
C PRO A 55 -1.80 -14.58 14.41
N ALA A 56 -2.39 -15.78 14.39
CA ALA A 56 -1.93 -16.85 13.52
C ALA A 56 -2.57 -16.64 12.15
N LEU A 57 -1.88 -15.93 11.25
CA LEU A 57 -2.12 -16.04 9.80
C LEU A 57 -1.67 -17.43 9.32
N SER A 58 -2.24 -18.50 9.86
CA SER A 58 -1.99 -19.85 9.37
C SER A 58 -2.97 -20.16 8.25
N SER A 59 -2.52 -19.98 7.00
CA SER A 59 -3.27 -20.36 5.81
C SER A 59 -3.36 -21.88 5.69
N SER A 60 -4.28 -22.51 6.40
CA SER A 60 -4.59 -23.93 6.24
C SER A 60 -5.81 -24.10 5.34
N CYS A 61 -5.67 -23.72 4.05
CA CYS A 61 -6.66 -24.03 3.02
C CYS A 61 -5.92 -24.55 1.79
N SER A 62 -6.03 -25.85 1.52
CA SER A 62 -5.40 -26.49 0.37
C SER A 62 -6.08 -26.04 -0.94
N SER A 63 -5.30 -25.52 -1.88
CA SER A 63 -5.77 -25.20 -3.22
C SER A 63 -5.89 -26.47 -4.08
N SER A 64 -7.11 -26.97 -4.31
CA SER A 64 -7.35 -27.94 -5.39
C SER A 64 -7.74 -27.19 -6.66
N SER A 65 -6.84 -27.16 -7.63
CA SER A 65 -7.05 -26.58 -8.96
C SER A 65 -8.05 -27.43 -9.76
N THR A 66 -9.21 -26.86 -10.06
CA THR A 66 -10.05 -27.31 -11.17
C THR A 66 -10.22 -26.15 -12.13
N VAL A 67 -9.64 -26.30 -13.32
CA VAL A 67 -9.78 -25.37 -14.44
C VAL A 67 -11.19 -25.54 -15.01
N GLY A 68 -11.99 -24.49 -14.99
CA GLY A 68 -13.33 -24.45 -15.58
C GLY A 68 -13.95 -23.07 -15.39
N GLY A 69 -14.04 -22.30 -16.47
CA GLY A 69 -14.33 -20.87 -16.43
C GLY A 69 -15.80 -20.45 -16.25
N SER A 70 -15.91 -19.13 -16.03
CA SER A 70 -17.08 -18.22 -16.11
C SER A 70 -18.07 -18.17 -14.93
N PHE A 71 -18.28 -16.93 -14.45
CA PHE A 71 -19.23 -16.44 -13.43
C PHE A 71 -18.91 -16.80 -11.95
N ALA A 72 -18.93 -15.91 -10.94
CA ALA A 72 -19.35 -14.50 -10.87
C ALA A 72 -19.05 -13.89 -9.49
N LEU A 73 -18.75 -12.59 -9.46
CA LEU A 73 -18.93 -11.75 -8.26
C LEU A 73 -20.35 -11.89 -7.68
N GLN A 74 -21.36 -12.08 -8.54
CA GLN A 74 -22.74 -12.41 -8.14
C GLN A 74 -22.90 -13.81 -7.51
N GLY A 75 -22.06 -14.79 -7.86
CA GLY A 75 -22.14 -16.15 -7.31
C GLY A 75 -21.66 -16.21 -5.86
N ASN A 76 -20.59 -15.47 -5.55
CA ASN A 76 -20.01 -15.41 -4.21
C ASN A 76 -20.77 -14.48 -3.26
N SER A 77 -21.42 -13.40 -3.74
CA SER A 77 -22.34 -12.60 -2.92
C SER A 77 -23.59 -13.38 -2.47
N ASN A 78 -23.93 -14.47 -3.16
CA ASN A 78 -25.00 -15.40 -2.76
C ASN A 78 -24.47 -16.54 -1.85
N SER A 79 -23.19 -16.52 -1.49
CA SER A 79 -22.63 -17.50 -0.56
C SER A 79 -23.18 -17.26 0.85
N ARG A 80 -23.48 -18.36 1.55
CA ARG A 80 -23.83 -18.30 2.98
C ARG A 80 -22.74 -17.61 3.80
N LEU A 81 -21.46 -17.79 3.47
CA LEU A 81 -20.35 -17.10 4.15
C LEU A 81 -20.45 -15.58 3.99
N PHE A 82 -20.80 -15.10 2.79
CA PHE A 82 -20.99 -13.68 2.53
C PHE A 82 -22.11 -13.11 3.40
N HIS A 83 -23.28 -13.75 3.41
CA HIS A 83 -24.41 -13.32 4.24
C HIS A 83 -24.11 -13.37 5.74
N LEU A 84 -23.38 -14.38 6.21
CA LEU A 84 -22.95 -14.46 7.61
C LEU A 84 -21.99 -13.33 7.99
N LEU A 85 -21.08 -12.91 7.10
CA LEU A 85 -20.20 -11.77 7.34
C LEU A 85 -20.98 -10.47 7.50
N ILE A 86 -21.95 -10.23 6.62
CA ILE A 86 -22.82 -9.04 6.70
C ILE A 86 -23.64 -9.06 8.01
N ALA A 87 -24.29 -10.19 8.33
CA ALA A 87 -25.05 -10.33 9.58
C ALA A 87 -24.16 -10.17 10.82
N CYS A 88 -22.91 -10.62 10.76
CA CYS A 88 -21.95 -10.41 11.84
C CYS A 88 -21.60 -8.92 11.99
N ALA A 89 -21.36 -8.21 10.89
CA ALA A 89 -21.07 -6.78 10.93
C ALA A 89 -22.26 -5.97 11.46
N GLU A 90 -23.50 -6.31 11.07
CA GLU A 90 -24.74 -5.74 11.62
C GLU A 90 -24.82 -5.96 13.13
N ALA A 91 -24.62 -7.20 13.60
CA ALA A 91 -24.63 -7.50 15.03
C ALA A 91 -23.55 -6.73 15.81
N VAL A 92 -22.38 -6.49 15.22
CA VAL A 92 -21.33 -5.64 15.82
C VAL A 92 -21.76 -4.18 15.88
N GLU A 93 -22.39 -3.64 14.84
CA GLU A 93 -22.90 -2.26 14.80
C GLU A 93 -24.01 -2.04 15.85
N GLU A 94 -24.88 -3.02 16.03
CA GLU A 94 -25.93 -3.05 17.06
C GLU A 94 -25.38 -3.30 18.48
N ARG A 95 -24.07 -3.52 18.63
CA ARG A 95 -23.41 -3.90 19.89
C ARG A 95 -23.92 -5.20 20.49
N ASN A 96 -24.51 -6.08 19.68
CA ASN A 96 -24.91 -7.41 20.07
C ASN A 96 -23.73 -8.38 19.95
N PHE A 97 -22.71 -8.19 20.79
CA PHE A 97 -21.46 -8.94 20.71
C PHE A 97 -21.62 -10.44 20.95
N ASN A 98 -22.61 -10.86 21.74
CA ASN A 98 -22.92 -12.29 21.92
C ASN A 98 -23.39 -12.93 20.62
N LEU A 99 -24.25 -12.24 19.86
CA LEU A 99 -24.69 -12.71 18.54
C LEU A 99 -23.52 -12.69 17.54
N ALA A 100 -22.75 -11.60 17.51
CA ALA A 100 -21.59 -11.49 16.63
C ALA A 100 -20.56 -12.62 16.85
N GLU A 101 -20.21 -12.92 18.11
CA GLU A 101 -19.30 -14.02 18.44
C GLU A 101 -19.86 -15.40 18.04
N ALA A 102 -21.17 -15.61 18.17
CA ALA A 102 -21.82 -16.84 17.71
C ALA A 102 -21.73 -16.96 16.17
N ILE A 103 -21.97 -15.87 15.45
CA ILE A 103 -21.85 -15.83 13.98
C ILE A 103 -20.40 -16.06 13.54
N VAL A 104 -19.39 -15.47 14.21
CA VAL A 104 -17.96 -15.72 13.93
C VAL A 104 -17.62 -17.21 14.05
N LYS A 105 -18.13 -17.90 15.09
CA LYS A 105 -17.92 -19.35 15.25
C LYS A 105 -18.53 -20.14 14.10
N GLU A 106 -19.71 -19.74 13.64
CA GLU A 106 -20.36 -20.36 12.48
C GLU A 106 -19.56 -20.13 11.19
N ILE A 107 -19.07 -18.90 10.96
CA ILE A 107 -18.21 -18.57 9.82
C ILE A 107 -16.97 -19.45 9.81
N ARG A 108 -16.24 -19.55 10.93
CA ARG A 108 -15.05 -20.41 11.05
C ARG A 108 -15.36 -21.87 10.75
N SER A 109 -16.46 -22.39 11.30
CA SER A 109 -16.88 -23.77 11.05
C SER A 109 -17.18 -24.02 9.56
N LEU A 110 -17.88 -23.09 8.91
CA LEU A 110 -18.27 -23.23 7.51
C LEU A 110 -17.07 -23.05 6.57
N ALA A 111 -16.22 -22.06 6.84
CA ALA A 111 -15.01 -21.77 6.06
C ALA A 111 -14.03 -22.95 6.06
N ASN A 112 -13.86 -23.63 7.19
CA ASN A 112 -13.01 -24.84 7.29
C ASN A 112 -13.52 -26.03 6.45
N SER A 113 -14.80 -26.03 6.09
CA SER A 113 -15.44 -27.09 5.29
C SER A 113 -15.56 -26.76 3.81
N GLN A 114 -15.14 -25.55 3.39
CA GLN A 114 -15.25 -25.08 2.01
C GLN A 114 -13.88 -24.76 1.44
N ALA A 115 -13.73 -24.95 0.13
CA ALA A 115 -12.57 -24.47 -0.62
C ALA A 115 -12.97 -23.24 -1.45
N GLY A 116 -11.99 -22.40 -1.77
CA GLY A 116 -12.16 -21.25 -2.65
C GLY A 116 -11.87 -19.92 -1.96
N VAL A 117 -11.91 -18.85 -2.74
CA VAL A 117 -11.54 -17.50 -2.27
C VAL A 117 -12.44 -17.03 -1.12
N ILE A 118 -13.73 -17.30 -1.21
CA ILE A 118 -14.70 -16.82 -0.21
C ILE A 118 -14.43 -17.35 1.20
N CYS A 119 -13.87 -18.57 1.36
CA CYS A 119 -13.53 -19.07 2.69
C CYS A 119 -12.31 -18.35 3.29
N LYS A 120 -11.29 -18.05 2.47
CA LYS A 120 -10.13 -17.24 2.89
C LYS A 120 -10.55 -15.84 3.32
N ILE A 121 -11.36 -15.17 2.48
CA ILE A 121 -11.91 -13.84 2.76
C ILE A 121 -12.75 -13.88 4.05
N ALA A 122 -13.63 -14.87 4.20
CA ALA A 122 -14.47 -14.98 5.38
C ALA A 122 -13.66 -15.17 6.67
N MET A 123 -12.58 -15.95 6.63
CA MET A 123 -11.67 -16.06 7.77
C MET A 123 -11.00 -14.72 8.10
N LEU A 124 -10.44 -14.02 7.11
CA LEU A 124 -9.76 -12.73 7.34
C LEU A 124 -10.70 -11.66 7.91
N PHE A 125 -11.89 -11.52 7.34
CA PHE A 125 -12.90 -10.58 7.84
C PHE A 125 -13.44 -10.98 9.21
N ALA A 126 -13.65 -12.28 9.47
CA ALA A 126 -14.10 -12.74 10.78
C ALA A 126 -13.05 -12.47 11.87
N GLU A 127 -11.77 -12.70 11.59
CA GLU A 127 -10.69 -12.35 12.53
C GLU A 127 -10.63 -10.83 12.76
N ALA A 128 -10.74 -10.01 11.72
CA ALA A 128 -10.77 -8.56 11.89
C ALA A 128 -11.99 -8.08 12.72
N LEU A 129 -13.15 -8.73 12.54
CA LEU A 129 -14.35 -8.48 13.35
C LEU A 129 -14.14 -8.83 14.82
N VAL A 130 -13.42 -9.92 15.14
CA VAL A 130 -13.08 -10.26 16.53
C VAL A 130 -12.28 -9.13 17.20
N TYR A 131 -11.27 -8.59 16.50
CA TYR A 131 -10.49 -7.47 17.03
C TYR A 131 -11.33 -6.20 17.20
N LYS A 132 -12.30 -5.98 16.31
CA LYS A 132 -13.28 -4.90 16.43
C LYS A 132 -14.17 -5.08 17.67
N ILE A 133 -14.73 -6.27 17.88
CA ILE A 133 -15.59 -6.61 19.03
C ILE A 133 -14.83 -6.32 20.34
N TRP A 134 -13.53 -6.65 20.39
CA TRP A 134 -12.71 -6.50 21.57
C TRP A 134 -12.10 -5.10 21.73
N GLY A 135 -12.25 -4.22 20.74
CA GLY A 135 -11.70 -2.86 20.77
C GLY A 135 -10.18 -2.79 20.71
N ILE A 136 -9.52 -3.86 20.23
CA ILE A 136 -8.04 -3.99 20.22
C ILE A 136 -7.44 -3.81 18.82
N GLY A 137 -8.18 -3.27 17.86
CA GLY A 137 -7.68 -3.03 16.50
C GLY A 137 -6.36 -2.22 16.46
N HIS A 138 -6.17 -1.27 17.38
CA HIS A 138 -4.95 -0.47 17.50
C HIS A 138 -3.69 -1.30 17.81
N GLN A 139 -3.82 -2.43 18.51
CA GLN A 139 -2.69 -3.31 18.84
C GLN A 139 -2.15 -3.99 17.59
N PHE A 140 -3.00 -4.22 16.59
CA PHE A 140 -2.58 -4.77 15.32
C PHE A 140 -1.67 -3.81 14.55
N ASN A 141 -1.84 -2.49 14.68
CA ASN A 141 -1.05 -1.51 13.93
C ASN A 141 0.47 -1.60 14.23
N GLN A 142 0.88 -2.00 15.43
CA GLN A 142 2.29 -2.19 15.75
C GLN A 142 2.90 -3.38 15.00
N SER A 143 2.16 -4.47 14.88
CA SER A 143 2.59 -5.63 14.08
C SER A 143 2.39 -5.40 12.58
N TYR A 144 1.40 -4.58 12.20
CA TYR A 144 1.04 -4.22 10.82
C TYR A 144 2.20 -3.52 10.10
N SER A 145 2.77 -2.48 10.70
CA SER A 145 3.87 -1.73 10.08
C SER A 145 5.10 -2.60 9.86
N ILE A 146 5.49 -3.39 10.88
CA ILE A 146 6.68 -4.26 10.83
C ILE A 146 6.52 -5.36 9.77
N LEU A 147 5.33 -5.95 9.65
CA LEU A 147 5.09 -7.03 8.69
C LEU A 147 5.01 -6.49 7.25
N LEU A 148 4.42 -5.31 7.03
CA LEU A 148 4.40 -4.67 5.70
C LEU A 148 5.81 -4.26 5.26
N GLU A 149 6.63 -3.72 6.16
CA GLU A 149 8.02 -3.34 5.87
C GLU A 149 8.90 -4.54 5.47
N ASN A 150 8.62 -5.72 6.01
CA ASN A 150 9.38 -6.94 5.74
C ASN A 150 8.81 -7.79 4.59
N GLN A 151 7.61 -7.47 4.12
CA GLN A 151 6.93 -8.26 3.11
C GLN A 151 7.16 -7.66 1.73
N PHE A 152 8.07 -8.29 1.00
CA PHE A 152 8.21 -8.11 -0.42
C PHE A 152 6.89 -8.56 -1.07
N CYS A 153 6.17 -7.66 -1.74
CA CYS A 153 4.96 -8.04 -2.45
C CYS A 153 4.99 -7.41 -3.84
N GLU A 154 5.57 -8.13 -4.79
CA GLU A 154 5.62 -7.69 -6.18
C GLU A 154 4.44 -8.28 -6.97
N PHE A 155 3.23 -7.97 -6.51
CA PHE A 155 2.02 -8.49 -7.11
C PHE A 155 1.62 -7.71 -8.38
N PRO A 156 0.81 -8.27 -9.30
CA PRO A 156 0.59 -7.73 -10.65
C PRO A 156 0.21 -6.24 -10.69
N PHE A 157 -0.50 -5.81 -9.67
CA PHE A 157 -0.94 -4.45 -9.42
C PHE A 157 0.18 -3.46 -9.10
N VAL A 158 1.13 -3.83 -8.25
CA VAL A 158 2.33 -3.01 -7.96
C VAL A 158 3.21 -2.94 -9.20
N ARG A 159 3.39 -4.05 -9.91
CA ARG A 159 4.14 -4.06 -11.19
C ARG A 159 3.48 -3.14 -12.22
N PHE A 160 2.16 -3.19 -12.35
CA PHE A 160 1.39 -2.29 -13.21
C PHE A 160 1.57 -0.81 -12.82
N ALA A 161 1.46 -0.50 -11.53
CA ALA A 161 1.62 0.85 -11.01
C ALA A 161 3.04 1.40 -11.27
N HIS A 162 4.07 0.62 -10.92
CA HIS A 162 5.48 0.95 -11.20
C HIS A 162 5.74 1.16 -12.68
N PHE A 163 5.25 0.24 -13.52
CA PHE A 163 5.49 0.31 -14.96
C PHE A 163 4.86 1.55 -15.59
N THR A 164 3.59 1.82 -15.28
CA THR A 164 2.87 2.97 -15.83
C THR A 164 3.44 4.30 -15.35
N ALA A 165 3.80 4.40 -14.07
CA ALA A 165 4.49 5.57 -13.52
C ALA A 165 5.86 5.80 -14.18
N ASN A 166 6.67 4.73 -14.30
CA ASN A 166 7.97 4.79 -14.95
C ASN A 166 7.88 5.26 -16.40
N GLN A 167 6.90 4.76 -17.15
CA GLN A 167 6.69 5.19 -18.54
C GLN A 167 6.36 6.68 -18.62
N ALA A 168 5.47 7.17 -17.77
CA ALA A 168 5.10 8.58 -17.73
C ALA A 168 6.29 9.48 -17.33
N ILE A 169 7.08 9.06 -16.34
CA ILE A 169 8.29 9.76 -15.90
C ILE A 169 9.34 9.79 -17.01
N LEU A 170 9.55 8.67 -17.72
CA LEU A 170 10.45 8.60 -18.87
C LEU A 170 10.06 9.62 -19.95
N GLU A 171 8.78 9.76 -20.24
CA GLU A 171 8.28 10.71 -21.23
C GLU A 171 8.45 12.16 -20.75
N ALA A 172 8.10 12.46 -19.50
CA ALA A 172 8.25 13.79 -18.91
C ALA A 172 9.71 14.28 -18.87
N PHE A 173 10.66 13.36 -18.66
CA PHE A 173 12.09 13.68 -18.61
C PHE A 173 12.80 13.64 -19.96
N ALA A 174 12.07 13.52 -21.07
CA ALA A 174 12.68 13.57 -22.40
C ALA A 174 13.47 14.88 -22.60
N GLY A 175 14.76 14.74 -22.95
CA GLY A 175 15.66 15.88 -23.20
C GLY A 175 16.21 16.57 -21.94
N LYS A 176 15.86 16.12 -20.73
CA LYS A 176 16.41 16.67 -19.48
C LYS A 176 17.75 16.03 -19.16
N THR A 177 18.69 16.84 -18.65
CA THR A 177 20.07 16.39 -18.35
C THR A 177 20.31 16.12 -16.87
N ARG A 178 19.50 16.73 -15.99
CA ARG A 178 19.48 16.49 -14.55
C ARG A 178 18.03 16.32 -14.10
N VAL A 179 17.75 15.15 -13.55
CA VAL A 179 16.43 14.73 -13.10
C VAL A 179 16.53 14.33 -11.65
N HIS A 180 15.50 14.64 -10.86
CA HIS A 180 15.34 14.35 -9.45
C HIS A 180 13.97 13.67 -9.28
N ILE A 181 13.95 12.44 -8.79
CA ILE A 181 12.69 11.74 -8.47
C ILE A 181 12.51 11.71 -6.98
N ILE A 182 11.38 12.19 -6.50
CA ILE A 182 10.91 12.06 -5.11
C ILE A 182 9.90 10.93 -5.08
N ASP A 183 10.20 9.86 -4.37
CA ASP A 183 9.33 8.71 -4.20
C ASP A 183 8.79 8.64 -2.78
N PHE A 184 7.47 8.69 -2.62
CA PHE A 184 6.82 8.57 -1.32
C PHE A 184 6.80 7.14 -0.77
N SER A 185 7.14 6.15 -1.61
CA SER A 185 7.02 4.73 -1.29
C SER A 185 8.20 3.92 -1.82
N ILE A 186 9.44 4.25 -1.43
CA ILE A 186 10.61 3.51 -1.96
C ILE A 186 10.53 2.02 -1.65
N ASN A 187 9.95 1.62 -0.51
CA ASN A 187 9.92 0.25 -0.02
C ASN A 187 11.32 -0.41 -0.10
N HIS A 188 11.53 -1.35 -1.04
CA HIS A 188 12.83 -1.99 -1.32
C HIS A 188 13.53 -1.46 -2.59
N GLY A 189 13.03 -0.39 -3.17
CA GLY A 189 13.57 0.26 -4.37
C GLY A 189 13.18 -0.39 -5.70
N LEU A 190 12.24 -1.35 -5.72
CA LEU A 190 11.98 -2.22 -6.87
C LEU A 190 11.52 -1.52 -8.14
N GLN A 191 10.83 -0.39 -8.00
CA GLN A 191 10.38 0.40 -9.16
C GLN A 191 11.57 0.90 -10.01
N TRP A 192 12.68 1.24 -9.36
CA TRP A 192 13.69 2.11 -9.93
C TRP A 192 14.75 1.43 -10.80
N PRO A 193 15.21 0.19 -10.54
CA PRO A 193 16.12 -0.52 -11.44
C PRO A 193 15.62 -0.57 -12.89
N ALA A 194 14.34 -0.87 -13.12
CA ALA A 194 13.77 -0.89 -14.47
C ALA A 194 13.78 0.50 -15.13
N LEU A 195 13.41 1.53 -14.38
CA LEU A 195 13.43 2.91 -14.85
C LEU A 195 14.83 3.37 -15.22
N MET A 196 15.78 3.14 -14.32
CA MET A 196 17.15 3.53 -14.53
C MET A 196 17.76 2.77 -15.70
N GLN A 197 17.39 1.49 -15.92
CA GLN A 197 17.80 0.73 -17.10
C GLN A 197 17.24 1.35 -18.39
N ALA A 198 15.99 1.82 -18.36
CA ALA A 198 15.39 2.51 -19.50
C ALA A 198 16.05 3.86 -19.80
N PHE A 199 16.40 4.65 -18.78
CA PHE A 199 17.21 5.87 -18.96
C PHE A 199 18.60 5.54 -19.52
N ALA A 200 19.25 4.54 -18.94
CA ALA A 200 20.50 3.99 -19.43
C ALA A 200 20.38 3.61 -20.91
N LEU A 201 19.37 2.85 -21.34
CA LEU A 201 19.20 2.44 -22.74
C LEU A 201 18.93 3.61 -23.69
N ARG A 202 18.22 4.66 -23.25
CA ARG A 202 18.06 5.90 -24.02
C ARG A 202 19.37 6.68 -24.16
N VAL A 203 20.30 6.49 -23.23
CA VAL A 203 21.64 7.11 -23.21
C VAL A 203 22.75 6.11 -23.63
N GLY A 204 22.40 4.83 -23.85
CA GLY A 204 23.30 3.66 -23.95
C GLY A 204 23.76 3.00 -22.62
N TRP A 205 23.10 1.89 -22.21
CA TRP A 205 23.53 0.75 -21.31
C TRP A 205 23.58 0.93 -19.75
N ASN A 206 23.59 -0.23 -19.02
CA ASN A 206 23.26 -0.72 -17.61
C ASN A 206 23.64 0.10 -16.32
N LEU A 207 23.61 -0.47 -15.10
CA LEU A 207 23.25 0.30 -13.89
C LEU A 207 24.28 0.53 -12.78
N GLY A 208 24.67 -0.45 -11.97
CA GLY A 208 25.57 -0.18 -10.83
C GLY A 208 27.05 -0.21 -11.23
N GLN A 209 27.47 -1.33 -11.83
CA GLN A 209 28.80 -1.46 -12.42
C GLN A 209 28.99 -0.56 -13.64
N LEU A 210 27.92 -0.14 -14.31
CA LEU A 210 28.02 0.64 -15.52
C LEU A 210 27.89 2.15 -15.26
N ALA A 211 27.24 2.59 -14.17
CA ALA A 211 27.41 3.96 -13.68
C ALA A 211 28.85 4.23 -13.23
N GLU A 212 29.47 3.32 -12.46
CA GLU A 212 30.90 3.41 -12.09
C GLU A 212 31.85 3.28 -13.29
N THR A 213 31.50 2.45 -14.29
CA THR A 213 32.36 2.25 -15.48
C THR A 213 32.20 3.36 -16.54
N ILE A 214 31.10 4.13 -16.56
CA ILE A 214 30.78 5.08 -17.65
C ILE A 214 30.50 6.53 -17.16
N GLY A 215 30.40 6.81 -15.86
CA GLY A 215 30.39 8.18 -15.33
C GLY A 215 29.01 8.86 -15.21
N VAL A 216 27.93 8.09 -15.04
CA VAL A 216 26.64 8.66 -14.62
C VAL A 216 26.71 8.92 -13.11
N GLN A 217 26.74 10.19 -12.72
CA GLN A 217 26.61 10.57 -11.31
C GLN A 217 25.21 10.17 -10.83
N PHE A 218 25.14 9.35 -9.78
CA PHE A 218 23.94 8.93 -9.05
C PHE A 218 24.11 9.33 -7.58
N GLU A 219 23.04 9.82 -6.98
CA GLU A 219 22.97 10.08 -5.54
C GLU A 219 21.71 9.40 -4.99
N TYR A 220 21.69 9.15 -3.69
CA TYR A 220 20.52 8.66 -2.97
C TYR A 220 20.49 9.36 -1.61
N THR A 221 19.36 9.97 -1.28
CA THR A 221 19.14 10.59 0.02
C THR A 221 17.86 10.03 0.62
N GLY A 222 18.02 9.10 1.55
CA GLY A 222 16.91 8.57 2.33
C GLY A 222 16.42 9.59 3.36
N PHE A 223 15.10 9.73 3.48
CA PHE A 223 14.46 10.49 4.55
C PHE A 223 13.50 9.59 5.34
N THR A 224 13.44 9.79 6.64
CA THR A 224 12.55 9.02 7.50
C THR A 224 11.57 9.97 8.17
N ALA A 225 10.29 9.66 8.04
CA ALA A 225 9.20 10.37 8.68
C ALA A 225 8.11 9.37 9.07
N GLU A 226 7.40 9.64 10.17
CA GLU A 226 6.26 8.82 10.58
C GLU A 226 5.12 8.95 9.56
N SER A 227 5.03 10.10 8.89
CA SER A 227 4.16 10.27 7.74
C SER A 227 4.59 11.33 6.75
N LEU A 228 3.99 11.30 5.55
CA LEU A 228 4.26 12.27 4.49
C LEU A 228 3.88 13.69 4.90
N ASP A 229 2.88 13.88 5.76
CA ASP A 229 2.53 15.21 6.26
C ASP A 229 3.48 15.74 7.33
N ASP A 230 4.48 14.98 7.77
CA ASP A 230 5.58 15.50 8.61
C ASP A 230 6.71 16.12 7.78
N LEU A 231 6.69 15.91 6.46
CA LEU A 231 7.69 16.41 5.54
C LEU A 231 7.39 17.85 5.10
N ASP A 232 8.47 18.58 4.81
CA ASP A 232 8.44 19.88 4.13
C ASP A 232 9.31 19.84 2.88
N ALA A 233 8.96 20.63 1.87
CA ALA A 233 9.65 20.62 0.57
C ALA A 233 11.15 20.95 0.67
N ILE A 234 11.52 21.77 1.66
CA ILE A 234 12.92 22.16 1.93
C ILE A 234 13.75 20.95 2.37
N MET A 235 13.14 19.98 3.07
CA MET A 235 13.85 18.77 3.52
C MET A 235 14.33 17.94 2.34
N LEU A 236 13.60 17.96 1.22
CA LEU A 236 13.85 17.12 0.05
C LEU A 236 14.94 17.67 -0.88
N GLN A 237 15.61 18.77 -0.51
CA GLN A 237 16.81 19.29 -1.18
C GLN A 237 16.66 19.49 -2.70
N VAL A 238 15.46 19.88 -3.13
CA VAL A 238 15.18 20.21 -4.53
C VAL A 238 15.95 21.47 -4.94
N ASN A 239 16.79 21.35 -5.97
CA ASN A 239 17.47 22.50 -6.58
C ASN A 239 16.47 23.32 -7.41
N PRO A 240 16.76 24.61 -7.67
CA PRO A 240 15.89 25.42 -8.53
C PRO A 240 15.66 24.77 -9.90
N ILE A 241 14.47 24.97 -10.47
CA ILE A 241 13.98 24.33 -11.71
C ILE A 241 14.89 24.57 -12.94
N GLU A 242 15.72 25.61 -12.91
CA GLU A 242 16.70 25.92 -13.94
C GLU A 242 17.85 24.89 -13.98
N PHE A 243 18.09 24.19 -12.87
CA PHE A 243 19.19 23.26 -12.71
C PHE A 243 18.74 21.80 -12.75
N GLU A 244 17.52 21.48 -12.30
CA GLU A 244 16.99 20.11 -12.34
C GLU A 244 15.48 20.04 -12.59
N SER A 245 15.06 18.93 -13.18
CA SER A 245 13.65 18.60 -13.37
C SER A 245 13.20 17.58 -12.33
N VAL A 246 12.08 17.86 -11.67
CA VAL A 246 11.58 17.03 -10.57
C VAL A 246 10.41 16.18 -11.05
N ALA A 247 10.36 14.91 -10.62
CA ALA A 247 9.17 14.08 -10.67
C ALA A 247 8.82 13.66 -9.24
N VAL A 248 7.53 13.65 -8.93
CA VAL A 248 7.03 13.08 -7.67
C VAL A 248 6.28 11.81 -8.02
N ASN A 249 6.50 10.74 -7.25
CA ASN A 249 5.88 9.43 -7.43
C ASN A 249 5.21 8.99 -6.13
N SER A 250 3.96 8.57 -6.22
CA SER A 250 3.18 8.10 -5.08
C SER A 250 2.40 6.84 -5.44
N ILE A 251 2.79 5.70 -4.88
CA ILE A 251 2.16 4.40 -5.15
C ILE A 251 1.53 3.89 -3.84
N PHE A 252 0.19 3.95 -3.74
CA PHE A 252 -0.57 3.52 -2.56
C PHE A 252 -0.20 4.23 -1.26
N GLU A 253 -0.01 5.55 -1.30
CA GLU A 253 0.39 6.35 -0.14
C GLU A 253 -0.58 7.47 0.25
N LEU A 254 -1.29 8.07 -0.71
CA LEU A 254 -2.08 9.28 -0.42
C LEU A 254 -3.34 8.94 0.38
N HIS A 255 -3.94 7.77 0.16
CA HIS A 255 -5.13 7.35 0.92
C HIS A 255 -4.87 7.30 2.44
N LYS A 256 -3.63 7.00 2.85
CA LYS A 256 -3.21 6.92 4.26
C LYS A 256 -3.36 8.26 4.99
N LEU A 257 -3.29 9.37 4.24
CA LEU A 257 -3.40 10.74 4.78
C LEU A 257 -4.86 11.13 5.09
N LEU A 258 -5.84 10.40 4.55
CA LEU A 258 -7.27 10.75 4.70
C LEU A 258 -7.81 10.54 6.12
N GLY A 259 -7.03 9.90 7.00
CA GLY A 259 -7.34 9.78 8.43
C GLY A 259 -7.03 11.04 9.23
N ARG A 260 -6.25 11.98 8.67
CA ARG A 260 -5.80 13.21 9.34
C ARG A 260 -6.33 14.45 8.64
N PRO A 261 -7.17 15.28 9.31
CA PRO A 261 -7.66 16.52 8.73
C PRO A 261 -6.50 17.42 8.24
N GLY A 262 -6.56 17.84 6.97
CA GLY A 262 -5.58 18.74 6.35
C GLY A 262 -4.25 18.12 5.92
N ALA A 263 -3.97 16.86 6.27
CA ALA A 263 -2.70 16.20 5.92
C ALA A 263 -2.49 16.12 4.40
N ILE A 264 -3.52 15.72 3.66
CA ILE A 264 -3.46 15.65 2.20
C ILE A 264 -3.27 17.03 1.56
N ASP A 265 -3.90 18.08 2.09
CA ASP A 265 -3.75 19.44 1.58
C ASP A 265 -2.33 19.97 1.83
N LYS A 266 -1.75 19.63 3.00
CA LYS A 266 -0.35 19.93 3.32
C LYS A 266 0.59 19.24 2.33
N VAL A 267 0.42 17.94 2.08
CA VAL A 267 1.26 17.18 1.14
C VAL A 267 1.12 17.69 -0.29
N LEU A 268 -0.11 17.99 -0.77
CA LEU A 268 -0.31 18.56 -2.10
C LEU A 268 0.31 19.97 -2.22
N SER A 269 0.24 20.78 -1.17
CA SER A 269 0.94 22.07 -1.10
C SER A 269 2.46 21.91 -1.15
N MET A 270 2.99 20.92 -0.45
CA MET A 270 4.41 20.56 -0.47
C MET A 270 4.86 20.18 -1.89
N VAL A 271 4.14 19.27 -2.55
CA VAL A 271 4.42 18.86 -3.94
C VAL A 271 4.37 20.06 -4.89
N LYS A 272 3.40 20.98 -4.71
CA LYS A 272 3.29 22.20 -5.50
C LYS A 272 4.51 23.12 -5.36
N GLN A 273 5.10 23.22 -4.16
CA GLN A 273 6.30 24.03 -3.93
C GLN A 273 7.52 23.50 -4.71
N MET A 274 7.59 22.19 -4.95
CA MET A 274 8.66 21.54 -5.72
C MET A 274 8.55 21.79 -7.22
N LYS A 275 7.38 22.24 -7.70
CA LYS A 275 7.10 22.48 -9.13
C LYS A 275 7.50 21.30 -10.04
N PRO A 276 6.96 20.09 -9.79
CA PRO A 276 7.35 18.92 -10.56
C PRO A 276 6.93 19.03 -12.02
N GLU A 277 7.78 18.49 -12.90
CA GLU A 277 7.45 18.24 -14.31
C GLU A 277 6.28 17.24 -14.40
N ILE A 278 6.28 16.23 -13.51
CA ILE A 278 5.24 15.22 -13.44
C ILE A 278 5.03 14.73 -12.00
N PHE A 279 3.78 14.51 -11.62
CA PHE A 279 3.37 13.82 -10.41
C PHE A 279 2.58 12.56 -10.79
N THR A 280 3.16 11.38 -10.59
CA THR A 280 2.52 10.09 -10.85
C THR A 280 1.87 9.55 -9.57
N ILE A 281 0.64 9.08 -9.71
CA ILE A 281 -0.18 8.58 -8.59
C ILE A 281 -0.80 7.25 -8.99
N ALA A 282 -0.64 6.23 -8.14
CA ALA A 282 -1.38 4.98 -8.20
C ALA A 282 -2.15 4.78 -6.89
N GLU A 283 -3.45 4.55 -6.97
CA GLU A 283 -4.34 4.39 -5.81
C GLU A 283 -5.36 3.26 -6.05
N GLN A 284 -5.84 2.67 -4.97
CA GLN A 284 -6.91 1.66 -4.98
C GLN A 284 -8.23 2.27 -5.49
N GLU A 285 -8.89 1.60 -6.42
CA GLU A 285 -10.19 2.01 -6.96
C GLU A 285 -11.33 1.42 -6.12
N ALA A 286 -11.54 1.98 -4.93
CA ALA A 286 -12.61 1.57 -4.03
C ALA A 286 -13.17 2.74 -3.22
N ASP A 287 -14.42 2.65 -2.78
CA ASP A 287 -15.07 3.65 -1.91
C ASP A 287 -15.21 3.09 -0.48
N THR A 288 -14.08 2.84 0.19
CA THR A 288 -14.05 2.23 1.53
C THR A 288 -13.80 3.26 2.63
N ASN A 289 -13.88 4.55 2.34
CA ASN A 289 -13.76 5.62 3.34
C ASN A 289 -15.12 6.16 3.82
N ASP A 290 -16.17 5.34 3.76
CA ASP A 290 -17.51 5.70 4.25
C ASP A 290 -17.51 5.91 5.78
N PRO A 291 -18.20 6.96 6.30
CA PRO A 291 -18.35 7.16 7.74
C PRO A 291 -19.17 6.05 8.41
N ILE A 292 -20.11 5.43 7.70
CA ILE A 292 -20.96 4.35 8.24
C ILE A 292 -20.18 3.03 8.17
N PHE A 293 -20.13 2.31 9.28
CA PHE A 293 -19.34 1.08 9.39
C PHE A 293 -19.87 -0.01 8.45
N LEU A 294 -21.19 -0.27 8.45
CA LEU A 294 -21.77 -1.33 7.63
C LEU A 294 -21.61 -1.08 6.12
N ASP A 295 -21.76 0.17 5.68
CA ASP A 295 -21.55 0.56 4.28
C ASP A 295 -20.09 0.34 3.87
N ARG A 296 -19.14 0.80 4.71
CA ARG A 296 -17.72 0.55 4.49
C ARG A 296 -17.42 -0.94 4.47
N PHE A 297 -17.88 -1.70 5.45
CA PHE A 297 -17.65 -3.14 5.56
C PHE A 297 -18.12 -3.88 4.30
N THR A 298 -19.33 -3.57 3.84
CA THR A 298 -19.92 -4.18 2.65
C THR A 298 -19.12 -3.83 1.40
N LYS A 299 -18.76 -2.55 1.20
CA LYS A 299 -17.95 -2.12 0.06
C LYS A 299 -16.55 -2.76 0.08
N SER A 300 -15.92 -2.83 1.25
CA SER A 300 -14.63 -3.50 1.44
C SER A 300 -14.69 -4.99 1.16
N LEU A 301 -15.74 -5.68 1.61
CA LEU A 301 -15.91 -7.11 1.35
C LEU A 301 -15.99 -7.42 -0.14
N HIS A 302 -16.75 -6.64 -0.92
CA HIS A 302 -16.80 -6.78 -2.37
C HIS A 302 -15.44 -6.47 -3.04
N TYR A 303 -14.77 -5.40 -2.60
CA TYR A 303 -13.47 -5.02 -3.14
C TYR A 303 -12.41 -6.10 -2.92
N TYR A 304 -12.23 -6.57 -1.68
CA TYR A 304 -11.21 -7.58 -1.38
C TYR A 304 -11.57 -8.96 -1.94
N LEU A 305 -12.85 -9.30 -2.07
CA LEU A 305 -13.25 -10.50 -2.81
C LEU A 305 -12.75 -10.43 -4.26
N ALA A 306 -12.96 -9.30 -4.96
CA ALA A 306 -12.46 -9.12 -6.32
C ALA A 306 -10.92 -9.14 -6.39
N MET A 307 -10.22 -8.54 -5.42
CA MET A 307 -8.75 -8.61 -5.32
C MET A 307 -8.24 -10.04 -5.13
N PHE A 308 -8.84 -10.85 -4.26
CA PHE A 308 -8.41 -12.23 -4.09
C PHE A 308 -8.78 -13.12 -5.29
N GLU A 309 -9.93 -12.88 -5.92
CA GLU A 309 -10.30 -13.56 -7.17
C GLU A 309 -9.28 -13.27 -8.28
N SER A 310 -8.75 -12.05 -8.37
CA SER A 310 -7.71 -11.73 -9.36
C SER A 310 -6.39 -12.44 -9.09
N LEU A 311 -6.09 -12.76 -7.82
CA LEU A 311 -4.89 -13.52 -7.46
C LEU A 311 -4.99 -15.01 -7.88
N GLU A 312 -6.19 -15.57 -8.00
CA GLU A 312 -6.38 -16.94 -8.52
C GLU A 312 -5.99 -17.06 -10.00
N VAL A 313 -5.98 -15.95 -10.72
CA VAL A 313 -5.63 -15.88 -12.15
C VAL A 313 -4.12 -15.71 -12.35
N SER A 314 -3.38 -15.28 -11.33
CA SER A 314 -1.93 -15.06 -11.43
C SER A 314 -1.19 -16.38 -11.64
N ALA A 315 -0.29 -16.43 -12.62
CA ALA A 315 0.53 -17.60 -12.92
C ALA A 315 1.68 -17.82 -11.91
N ILE A 316 1.97 -16.82 -11.06
CA ILE A 316 3.11 -16.84 -10.14
C ILE A 316 2.63 -17.11 -8.72
N THR A 317 2.92 -18.32 -8.22
CA THR A 317 2.40 -18.83 -6.94
C THR A 317 3.08 -18.25 -5.70
N GLN A 318 4.35 -17.86 -5.79
CA GLN A 318 5.06 -17.20 -4.68
C GLN A 318 4.47 -15.81 -4.40
N ASP A 319 4.30 -15.00 -5.45
CA ASP A 319 3.68 -13.68 -5.39
C ASP A 319 2.28 -13.74 -4.76
N LYS A 320 1.55 -14.85 -4.95
CA LYS A 320 0.20 -15.02 -4.42
C LYS A 320 0.14 -15.03 -2.89
N LEU A 321 0.99 -15.80 -2.22
CA LEU A 321 0.94 -15.88 -0.75
C LEU A 321 1.29 -14.54 -0.11
N GLU A 322 2.33 -13.88 -0.61
CA GLU A 322 2.75 -12.56 -0.15
C GLU A 322 1.64 -11.53 -0.39
N SER A 323 0.94 -11.61 -1.53
CA SER A 323 -0.23 -10.78 -1.83
C SER A 323 -1.39 -11.03 -0.87
N GLU A 324 -1.72 -12.30 -0.58
CA GLU A 324 -2.81 -12.64 0.33
C GLU A 324 -2.55 -12.14 1.75
N ILE A 325 -1.30 -12.19 2.22
CA ILE A 325 -0.92 -11.64 3.52
C ILE A 325 -1.02 -10.11 3.48
N TYR A 326 -0.45 -9.45 2.47
CA TYR A 326 -0.53 -8.00 2.29
C TYR A 326 -1.99 -7.50 2.30
N LEU A 327 -2.86 -8.11 1.50
CA LEU A 327 -4.29 -7.76 1.45
C LEU A 327 -5.00 -8.10 2.76
N GLY A 328 -4.66 -9.22 3.40
CA GLY A 328 -5.19 -9.62 4.70
C GLY A 328 -4.92 -8.60 5.79
N MET A 329 -3.73 -8.01 5.77
CA MET A 329 -3.36 -6.93 6.66
C MET A 329 -4.23 -5.68 6.40
N GLN A 330 -4.43 -5.30 5.13
CA GLN A 330 -5.27 -4.14 4.80
C GLN A 330 -6.74 -4.33 5.18
N ILE A 331 -7.29 -5.53 4.96
CA ILE A 331 -8.63 -5.93 5.43
C ILE A 331 -8.74 -5.66 6.93
N PHE A 332 -7.73 -6.09 7.67
CA PHE A 332 -7.72 -5.97 9.12
C PHE A 332 -7.74 -4.51 9.57
N ASN A 333 -6.89 -3.66 9.00
CA ASN A 333 -6.90 -2.22 9.29
C ASN A 333 -8.27 -1.59 8.94
N THR A 334 -8.83 -1.95 7.79
CA THR A 334 -10.11 -1.42 7.30
C THR A 334 -11.29 -1.74 8.23
N VAL A 335 -11.34 -2.97 8.76
CA VAL A 335 -12.46 -3.48 9.55
C VAL A 335 -12.27 -3.20 11.05
N ALA A 336 -11.09 -3.51 11.59
CA ALA A 336 -10.85 -3.50 13.03
C ALA A 336 -10.51 -2.10 13.58
N CYS A 337 -9.90 -1.22 12.77
CA CYS A 337 -9.45 0.09 13.24
C CYS A 337 -10.49 1.20 13.01
N GLU A 338 -10.36 2.27 13.80
CA GLU A 338 -11.16 3.49 13.68
C GLU A 338 -10.29 4.74 13.95
N GLY A 339 -10.82 5.92 13.65
CA GLY A 339 -10.10 7.19 13.89
C GLY A 339 -8.74 7.23 13.19
N PHE A 340 -7.72 7.78 13.85
CA PHE A 340 -6.36 7.87 13.32
C PHE A 340 -5.68 6.50 13.09
N ASN A 341 -6.13 5.46 13.78
CA ASN A 341 -5.59 4.11 13.61
C ASN A 341 -6.04 3.44 12.32
N ARG A 342 -7.15 3.90 11.72
CA ARG A 342 -7.59 3.40 10.41
C ARG A 342 -6.87 4.19 9.32
N ILE A 343 -5.98 3.50 8.61
CA ILE A 343 -5.06 4.02 7.61
C ILE A 343 -5.60 3.72 6.20
N GLU A 344 -6.09 2.50 5.98
CA GLU A 344 -6.63 2.04 4.69
C GLU A 344 -7.99 2.70 4.42
N ARG A 345 -7.95 3.84 3.71
CA ARG A 345 -9.08 4.74 3.46
C ARG A 345 -9.23 5.02 1.98
N TYR A 346 -9.68 4.03 1.21
CA TYR A 346 -9.70 4.18 -0.24
C TYR A 346 -10.83 5.11 -0.71
N GLU A 347 -10.49 5.89 -1.75
CA GLU A 347 -11.42 6.72 -2.50
C GLU A 347 -11.23 6.43 -3.99
N LYS A 348 -12.33 6.49 -4.75
CA LYS A 348 -12.30 6.34 -6.21
C LYS A 348 -11.52 7.45 -6.90
N LEU A 349 -11.03 7.16 -8.11
CA LEU A 349 -10.33 8.10 -8.99
C LEU A 349 -11.06 9.43 -9.15
N THR A 350 -12.39 9.45 -9.22
CA THR A 350 -13.18 10.68 -9.32
C THR A 350 -12.97 11.65 -8.15
N ARG A 351 -12.78 11.13 -6.93
CA ARG A 351 -12.48 11.95 -5.75
C ARG A 351 -11.04 12.46 -5.79
N TRP A 352 -10.09 11.60 -6.18
CA TRP A 352 -8.69 12.00 -6.38
C TRP A 352 -8.55 13.11 -7.42
N ARG A 353 -9.23 13.00 -8.57
CA ARG A 353 -9.25 14.05 -9.60
C ARG A 353 -9.75 15.38 -9.05
N THR A 354 -10.82 15.35 -8.27
CA THR A 354 -11.39 16.56 -7.65
C THR A 354 -10.39 17.20 -6.69
N ARG A 355 -9.71 16.40 -5.87
CA ARG A 355 -8.74 16.88 -4.88
C ARG A 355 -7.50 17.49 -5.55
N LEU A 356 -6.95 16.80 -6.55
CA LEU A 356 -5.79 17.26 -7.33
C LEU A 356 -6.11 18.51 -8.15
N GLY A 357 -7.27 18.53 -8.82
CA GLY A 357 -7.76 19.71 -9.54
C GLY A 357 -7.92 20.93 -8.63
N SER A 358 -8.48 20.74 -7.44
CA SER A 358 -8.64 21.81 -6.44
C SER A 358 -7.31 22.35 -5.91
N ALA A 359 -6.27 21.50 -5.85
CA ALA A 359 -4.91 21.92 -5.49
C ALA A 359 -4.15 22.64 -6.64
N GLY A 360 -4.73 22.67 -7.85
CA GLY A 360 -4.17 23.32 -9.04
C GLY A 360 -3.33 22.40 -9.92
N PHE A 361 -3.49 21.09 -9.79
CA PHE A 361 -2.92 20.13 -10.72
C PHE A 361 -3.86 19.90 -11.90
N VAL A 362 -3.29 19.70 -13.09
CA VAL A 362 -4.01 19.34 -14.31
C VAL A 362 -3.58 17.94 -14.75
N PRO A 363 -4.51 17.10 -15.24
CA PRO A 363 -4.19 15.74 -15.65
C PRO A 363 -3.29 15.73 -16.89
N ILE A 364 -2.38 14.77 -16.94
CA ILE A 364 -1.60 14.39 -18.11
C ILE A 364 -2.17 13.06 -18.61
N ASP A 365 -2.43 13.01 -19.92
CA ASP A 365 -2.81 11.78 -20.58
C ASP A 365 -1.61 10.82 -20.63
N LEU A 366 -1.73 9.65 -19.97
CA LEU A 366 -0.74 8.58 -20.00
C LEU A 366 -0.58 7.96 -21.40
N GLY A 367 -1.50 8.27 -22.31
CA GLY A 367 -1.42 8.02 -23.74
C GLY A 367 -1.64 6.56 -24.14
N SER A 368 -1.95 6.38 -25.43
CA SER A 368 -2.13 5.04 -26.02
C SER A 368 -0.89 4.14 -25.94
N ASN A 369 0.31 4.72 -25.78
CA ASN A 369 1.55 3.96 -25.60
C ASN A 369 1.62 3.34 -24.21
N GLY A 370 1.28 4.08 -23.15
CA GLY A 370 1.19 3.56 -21.79
C GLY A 370 0.19 2.41 -21.70
N LEU A 371 -0.98 2.56 -22.33
CA LEU A 371 -2.01 1.51 -22.42
C LEU A 371 -1.47 0.24 -23.12
N LYS A 372 -0.87 0.37 -24.30
CA LYS A 372 -0.32 -0.77 -25.05
C LYS A 372 0.76 -1.50 -24.28
N GLN A 373 1.67 -0.76 -23.66
CA GLN A 373 2.78 -1.35 -22.92
C GLN A 373 2.32 -2.02 -21.62
N ALA A 374 1.38 -1.41 -20.89
CA ALA A 374 0.75 -2.06 -19.75
C ALA A 374 0.00 -3.33 -20.15
N GLY A 375 -0.66 -3.33 -21.31
CA GLY A 375 -1.27 -4.53 -21.88
C GLY A 375 -0.24 -5.65 -22.11
N LEU A 376 0.92 -5.34 -22.69
CA LEU A 376 2.01 -6.31 -22.87
C LEU A 376 2.55 -6.86 -21.55
N LEU A 377 2.70 -6.02 -20.52
CA LEU A 377 3.11 -6.45 -19.19
C LEU A 377 2.11 -7.45 -18.60
N LEU A 378 0.81 -7.17 -18.71
CA LEU A 378 -0.24 -8.08 -18.23
C LEU A 378 -0.27 -9.38 -19.03
N SER A 379 -0.04 -9.34 -20.35
CA SER A 379 0.11 -10.54 -21.17
C SER A 379 1.25 -11.45 -20.67
N LEU A 380 2.37 -10.86 -20.24
CA LEU A 380 3.52 -11.60 -19.74
C LEU A 380 3.27 -12.22 -18.36
N ILE A 381 2.56 -11.52 -17.47
CA ILE A 381 2.36 -11.92 -16.08
C ILE A 381 1.15 -12.85 -15.90
N ALA A 382 0.08 -12.63 -16.69
CA ALA A 382 -1.22 -13.29 -16.50
C ALA A 382 -1.75 -14.02 -17.74
N GLY A 383 -0.95 -14.17 -18.80
CA GLY A 383 -1.33 -14.99 -19.96
C GLY A 383 -2.58 -14.53 -20.72
N ASN A 384 -2.97 -13.25 -20.57
CA ASN A 384 -4.20 -12.63 -21.11
C ASN A 384 -5.54 -13.08 -20.50
N GLU A 385 -5.55 -13.81 -19.38
CA GLU A 385 -6.79 -14.19 -18.72
C GLU A 385 -7.05 -13.36 -17.46
N GLY A 386 -8.34 -13.10 -17.17
CA GLY A 386 -8.91 -12.52 -15.95
C GLY A 386 -8.57 -11.07 -15.57
N TYR A 387 -7.47 -10.47 -16.02
CA TYR A 387 -7.21 -9.04 -15.83
C TYR A 387 -7.80 -8.19 -16.97
N THR A 388 -8.26 -6.99 -16.63
CA THR A 388 -8.75 -6.01 -17.60
C THR A 388 -8.00 -4.69 -17.45
N LEU A 389 -7.83 -4.01 -18.58
CA LEU A 389 -7.14 -2.73 -18.65
C LEU A 389 -8.07 -1.74 -19.35
N GLU A 390 -8.40 -0.67 -18.65
CA GLU A 390 -9.28 0.38 -19.14
C GLU A 390 -8.56 1.73 -19.15
N GLU A 391 -8.88 2.56 -20.13
CA GLU A 391 -8.48 3.97 -20.14
C GLU A 391 -9.68 4.81 -19.71
N ASP A 392 -9.50 5.64 -18.69
CA ASP A 392 -10.50 6.60 -18.23
C ASP A 392 -9.90 8.00 -18.25
N ASN A 393 -10.23 8.80 -19.26
CA ASN A 393 -9.82 10.21 -19.40
C ASN A 393 -8.30 10.41 -19.18
N GLY A 394 -7.47 9.62 -19.87
CA GLY A 394 -6.00 9.68 -19.78
C GLY A 394 -5.39 8.99 -18.54
N CYS A 395 -6.22 8.43 -17.65
CA CYS A 395 -5.78 7.55 -16.57
C CYS A 395 -5.87 6.09 -17.02
N LEU A 396 -5.06 5.20 -16.45
CA LEU A 396 -5.12 3.77 -16.75
C LEU A 396 -5.64 3.01 -15.53
N MET A 397 -6.58 2.11 -15.73
CA MET A 397 -7.21 1.34 -14.67
C MET A 397 -6.96 -0.15 -14.88
N LEU A 398 -6.38 -0.79 -13.87
CA LEU A 398 -6.23 -2.24 -13.83
C LEU A 398 -7.39 -2.81 -13.03
N GLY A 399 -8.14 -3.70 -13.66
CA GLY A 399 -9.25 -4.42 -13.08
C GLY A 399 -9.09 -5.93 -13.17
N CYS A 400 -10.03 -6.62 -12.54
CA CYS A 400 -10.26 -8.04 -12.74
C CYS A 400 -11.68 -8.22 -13.24
N HIS A 401 -11.85 -8.91 -14.37
CA HIS A 401 -13.13 -8.97 -15.09
C HIS A 401 -13.68 -7.55 -15.35
N THR A 402 -14.86 -7.19 -14.85
CA THR A 402 -15.46 -5.85 -15.03
C THR A 402 -15.30 -4.95 -13.81
N VAL A 403 -14.50 -5.34 -12.82
CA VAL A 403 -14.29 -4.54 -11.61
C VAL A 403 -12.93 -3.86 -11.69
N PRO A 404 -12.88 -2.52 -11.79
CA PRO A 404 -11.63 -1.80 -11.66
C PRO A 404 -11.15 -1.90 -10.20
N LEU A 405 -9.86 -2.14 -10.03
CA LEU A 405 -9.26 -2.38 -8.72
C LEU A 405 -8.22 -1.33 -8.38
N ILE A 406 -7.50 -0.81 -9.38
CA ILE A 406 -6.45 0.19 -9.22
C ILE A 406 -6.51 1.20 -10.34
N ALA A 407 -6.30 2.46 -10.01
CA ALA A 407 -6.17 3.55 -10.98
C ALA A 407 -4.76 4.16 -10.91
N THR A 408 -4.16 4.38 -12.08
CA THR A 408 -2.91 5.12 -12.24
C THR A 408 -3.15 6.38 -13.05
N SER A 409 -2.53 7.48 -12.63
CA SER A 409 -2.74 8.80 -13.21
C SER A 409 -1.46 9.63 -13.15
N ALA A 410 -1.32 10.59 -14.07
CA ALA A 410 -0.23 11.54 -14.10
C ALA A 410 -0.75 12.97 -14.09
N TRP A 411 -0.01 13.87 -13.46
CA TRP A 411 -0.43 15.24 -13.22
C TRP A 411 0.74 16.21 -13.37
N ARG A 412 0.44 17.46 -13.72
CA ARG A 412 1.39 18.59 -13.64
C ARG A 412 0.71 19.79 -13.01
N LEU A 413 1.48 20.80 -12.62
CA LEU A 413 0.89 22.06 -12.18
C LEU A 413 0.21 22.76 -13.38
N GLY A 414 -0.99 23.27 -13.13
CA GLY A 414 -1.65 24.23 -14.01
C GLY A 414 -0.86 25.53 -14.08
N ASN A 415 -0.96 26.20 -15.23
CA ASN A 415 -0.28 27.48 -15.47
C ASN A 415 -0.85 28.61 -14.63
#